data_AF-A0AAJ0DF06-F1
#
_entry.id   AF-A0AAJ0DF06-F1
#
_cell.length_a   1.000
_cell.length_b   1.000
_cell.length_c   1.000
_cell.angle_alpha   90.00
_cell.angle_beta   90.00
_cell.angle_gamma   90.00
#
_symmetry.space_group_name_H-M   'P 1'
#
loop_
_entity.id
_entity.type
_entity.pdbx_description
1 polymer ?
#
loop_
_entity_poly.entity_id
_entity_poly.type
_entity_poly.pdbx_seq_one_letter_code
_entity_poly.pdbx_strand_id
1 'polypeptide(L)'
;MLAVPEAPVDKLSVRSKTPSSVDFSTYEPVRVECPQRDQWVRPAHGVSDEEADWIKGRKQKVLRSLHQYLGRLHLDDFDLKSYLRRLECEPERTPTIGMAISGGGWLSAMTGTAILRAIDDRFAPSVKERTGGLLQSMSYLSGLSGGSWPVMSLATYNNPTIQDMVGHWHTNDSTLDAAKGTPHRASSVAVLKQLVPKFEAGFNVSIPDFLGRLFAYEFVAGPNGGMETMLSDIAELSSFKNHEVPLPMWQAPMSTSDNIEFFHLKVPFYNATIYEWSPFELGAWSSSAASGPGSFFPIKYLGTKMAVGKPVDGCVVGFDRASFMLGVAADAANFWLIEAYSNGTLGSFSKRDISHLAGAIEELQQGFSQIFNYTLTEHIYATMPNPFAKSSSVTNDDMPPVNLTLLDGSEAGQSLPLWPHIQPARDPEFIIAWDADGDALPYSWSNGTNLYNS
;
A
#
# COMPACT_ATOMS: atom_id res chain seq x y z
N MET A 1 41.64 -15.00 7.40
CA MET A 1 41.25 -16.17 6.60
C MET A 1 40.44 -17.10 7.48
N LEU A 2 39.11 -17.00 7.41
CA LEU A 2 38.16 -18.02 7.85
C LEU A 2 36.90 -17.75 7.00
N ALA A 3 36.58 -18.70 6.14
CA ALA A 3 35.55 -18.61 5.12
C ALA A 3 34.16 -18.77 5.73
N VAL A 4 33.21 -17.92 5.31
CA VAL A 4 31.78 -18.09 5.55
C VAL A 4 31.19 -18.77 4.31
N PRO A 5 30.39 -19.84 4.42
CA PRO A 5 29.83 -20.52 3.26
C PRO A 5 28.68 -19.69 2.67
N GLU A 6 28.72 -19.47 1.35
CA GLU A 6 27.59 -18.98 0.57
C GLU A 6 26.47 -20.02 0.56
N ALA A 7 25.25 -19.60 0.94
CA ALA A 7 24.04 -20.37 0.68
C ALA A 7 23.64 -20.20 -0.79
N PRO A 8 23.12 -21.25 -1.45
CA PRO A 8 22.77 -21.18 -2.87
C PRO A 8 21.55 -20.28 -3.07
N VAL A 9 21.74 -19.22 -3.86
CA VAL A 9 20.65 -18.43 -4.44
C VAL A 9 19.97 -19.29 -5.50
N ASP A 10 18.78 -19.78 -5.20
CA ASP A 10 17.96 -20.48 -6.18
C ASP A 10 17.61 -19.53 -7.33
N LYS A 11 17.95 -19.97 -8.55
CA LYS A 11 17.68 -19.25 -9.79
C LYS A 11 16.18 -19.24 -10.06
N LEU A 12 15.49 -18.19 -9.65
CA LEU A 12 14.16 -17.86 -10.17
C LEU A 12 14.29 -17.56 -11.67
N SER A 13 13.57 -18.37 -12.45
CA SER A 13 13.55 -18.46 -13.90
C SER A 13 13.37 -17.11 -14.62
N VAL A 14 14.27 -16.82 -15.57
CA VAL A 14 14.26 -15.65 -16.47
C VAL A 14 13.25 -15.85 -17.62
N ARG A 15 12.39 -14.82 -17.79
CA ARG A 15 11.44 -14.47 -18.88
C ARG A 15 11.40 -15.31 -20.17
N SER A 16 10.18 -15.63 -20.63
CA SER A 16 9.88 -15.81 -22.07
C SER A 16 9.53 -14.47 -22.73
N LYS A 17 10.30 -14.07 -23.75
CA LYS A 17 10.09 -12.85 -24.54
C LYS A 17 8.98 -13.02 -25.59
N THR A 18 8.07 -12.06 -25.63
CA THR A 18 7.20 -11.70 -26.77
C THR A 18 7.16 -10.17 -26.89
N PRO A 19 6.71 -9.56 -28.01
CA PRO A 19 7.40 -8.47 -28.71
C PRO A 19 7.45 -7.14 -27.93
N SER A 20 8.58 -6.43 -28.07
CA SER A 20 8.96 -5.16 -27.43
C SER A 20 8.75 -5.13 -25.90
N SER A 21 9.58 -5.87 -25.15
CA SER A 21 9.58 -5.75 -23.70
C SER A 21 10.09 -4.36 -23.31
N VAL A 22 9.19 -3.52 -22.81
CA VAL A 22 9.52 -2.25 -22.16
C VAL A 22 10.57 -2.54 -21.07
N ASP A 23 11.63 -1.74 -21.06
CA ASP A 23 12.68 -1.85 -20.04
C ASP A 23 12.24 -1.07 -18.80
N PHE A 24 12.16 -1.77 -17.66
CA PHE A 24 11.78 -1.21 -16.37
C PHE A 24 12.93 -1.18 -15.37
N SER A 25 14.17 -1.35 -15.85
CA SER A 25 15.38 -1.31 -15.01
C SER A 25 15.70 0.07 -14.43
N THR A 26 15.10 1.14 -14.97
CA THR A 26 15.14 2.51 -14.45
C THR A 26 13.80 2.90 -13.82
N TYR A 27 13.77 3.96 -13.02
CA TYR A 27 12.53 4.42 -12.37
C TYR A 27 11.56 5.15 -13.32
N GLU A 28 11.85 5.18 -14.62
CA GLU A 28 11.07 5.85 -15.67
C GLU A 28 9.71 5.14 -15.92
N PRO A 29 8.58 5.85 -15.81
CA PRO A 29 7.31 5.40 -16.37
C PRO A 29 7.33 5.53 -17.89
N VAL A 30 6.85 4.52 -18.60
CA VAL A 30 6.98 4.45 -20.06
C VAL A 30 5.64 4.64 -20.74
N ARG A 31 5.64 5.43 -21.84
CA ARG A 31 4.47 5.59 -22.70
C ARG A 31 4.35 4.42 -23.68
N VAL A 32 3.14 3.86 -23.76
CA VAL A 32 2.78 2.74 -24.62
C VAL A 32 1.49 3.03 -25.37
N GLU A 33 1.22 2.25 -26.41
CA GLU A 33 -0.09 2.24 -27.04
C GLU A 33 -1.14 1.76 -26.03
N CYS A 34 -2.24 2.50 -25.93
CA CYS A 34 -3.34 2.12 -25.05
C CYS A 34 -4.00 0.84 -25.56
N PRO A 35 -4.23 -0.17 -24.70
CA PRO A 35 -5.11 -1.28 -25.07
C PRO A 35 -6.51 -0.77 -25.40
N GLN A 36 -7.24 -1.53 -26.20
CA GLN A 36 -8.68 -1.32 -26.35
C GLN A 36 -9.36 -1.65 -25.02
N ARG A 37 -10.11 -0.69 -24.48
CA ARG A 37 -10.95 -0.85 -23.28
C ARG A 37 -12.26 -0.11 -23.52
N ASP A 38 -13.37 -0.76 -23.19
CA ASP A 38 -14.70 -0.15 -23.28
C ASP A 38 -14.85 1.01 -22.29
N GLN A 39 -14.23 0.87 -21.12
CA GLN A 39 -14.24 1.87 -20.05
C GLN A 39 -12.87 1.94 -19.36
N TRP A 40 -12.36 3.17 -19.21
CA TRP A 40 -11.13 3.47 -18.47
C TRP A 40 -11.38 3.86 -17.02
N VAL A 41 -12.50 4.55 -16.78
CA VAL A 41 -12.91 4.99 -15.45
C VAL A 41 -14.29 4.39 -15.18
N ARG A 42 -14.36 3.44 -14.25
CA ARG A 42 -15.61 2.79 -13.85
C ARG A 42 -16.26 3.52 -12.66
N PRO A 43 -17.59 3.57 -12.57
CA PRO A 43 -18.26 4.09 -11.38
C PRO A 43 -18.14 3.11 -10.19
N ALA A 44 -18.12 3.65 -8.97
CA ALA A 44 -18.03 2.91 -7.71
C ALA A 44 -19.39 2.35 -7.25
N HIS A 45 -20.09 1.60 -8.11
CA HIS A 45 -21.36 0.92 -7.77
C HIS A 45 -21.19 -0.56 -7.36
N GLY A 46 -19.95 -1.05 -7.42
CA GLY A 46 -19.54 -2.40 -7.12
C GLY A 46 -18.02 -2.48 -7.17
N VAL A 47 -17.46 -3.65 -6.91
CA VAL A 47 -16.05 -3.95 -7.20
C VAL A 47 -15.84 -4.12 -8.71
N SER A 48 -14.59 -4.09 -9.19
CA SER A 48 -14.26 -4.42 -10.58
C SER A 48 -14.60 -5.87 -10.92
N ASP A 49 -14.74 -6.17 -12.22
CA ASP A 49 -14.89 -7.55 -12.70
C ASP A 49 -13.68 -8.40 -12.28
N GLU A 50 -12.47 -7.83 -12.36
CA GLU A 50 -11.24 -8.48 -11.91
C GLU A 50 -11.26 -8.82 -10.41
N GLU A 51 -11.72 -7.90 -9.55
CA GLU A 51 -11.88 -8.16 -8.12
C GLU A 51 -13.00 -9.18 -7.83
N ALA A 52 -14.14 -9.08 -8.51
CA ALA A 52 -15.26 -10.00 -8.35
C ALA A 52 -14.88 -11.45 -8.71
N ASP A 53 -14.24 -11.62 -9.88
CA ASP A 53 -13.74 -12.93 -10.34
C ASP A 53 -12.66 -13.46 -9.40
N TRP A 54 -11.78 -12.59 -8.92
CA TRP A 54 -10.77 -12.98 -7.95
C TRP A 54 -11.45 -13.46 -6.64
N ILE A 55 -12.30 -12.65 -6.01
CA ILE A 55 -12.96 -13.03 -4.76
C ILE A 55 -13.77 -14.33 -4.86
N LYS A 56 -14.41 -14.59 -6.00
CA LYS A 56 -15.08 -15.86 -6.26
C LYS A 56 -14.13 -17.06 -6.14
N GLY A 57 -12.93 -16.96 -6.73
CA GLY A 57 -11.86 -17.95 -6.57
C GLY A 57 -11.34 -18.03 -5.14
N ARG A 58 -11.21 -16.88 -4.46
CA ARG A 58 -10.68 -16.80 -3.08
C ARG A 58 -11.61 -17.50 -2.10
N LYS A 59 -12.92 -17.34 -2.25
CA LYS A 59 -13.93 -17.97 -1.39
C LYS A 59 -13.79 -19.50 -1.34
N GLN A 60 -13.32 -20.15 -2.41
CA GLN A 60 -13.03 -21.59 -2.38
C GLN A 60 -11.84 -21.95 -1.47
N LYS A 61 -10.81 -21.10 -1.45
CA LYS A 61 -9.64 -21.25 -0.58
C LYS A 61 -10.01 -20.94 0.86
N VAL A 62 -10.77 -19.86 1.09
CA VAL A 62 -11.32 -19.50 2.41
C VAL A 62 -12.16 -20.63 2.98
N LEU A 63 -13.08 -21.21 2.21
CA LEU A 63 -13.92 -22.32 2.68
C LEU A 63 -13.09 -23.50 3.18
N ARG A 64 -12.06 -23.90 2.43
CA ARG A 64 -11.16 -24.99 2.82
C ARG A 64 -10.41 -24.66 4.11
N SER A 65 -9.84 -23.46 4.19
CA SER A 65 -9.07 -23.01 5.35
C SER A 65 -9.96 -22.87 6.59
N LEU A 66 -11.18 -22.37 6.43
CA LEU A 66 -12.15 -22.19 7.51
C LEU A 66 -12.62 -23.53 8.07
N HIS A 67 -12.82 -24.55 7.21
CA HIS A 67 -13.06 -25.92 7.65
C HIS A 67 -11.92 -26.39 8.57
N GLN A 68 -10.68 -26.31 8.10
CA GLN A 68 -9.51 -26.77 8.87
C GLN A 68 -9.34 -25.98 10.17
N TYR A 69 -9.55 -24.66 10.13
CA TYR A 69 -9.44 -23.79 11.29
C TYR A 69 -10.49 -24.11 12.35
N LEU A 70 -11.77 -24.08 11.99
CA LEU A 70 -12.87 -24.32 12.93
C LEU A 70 -12.84 -25.75 13.49
N GLY A 71 -12.44 -26.74 12.67
CA GLY A 71 -12.24 -28.12 13.13
C GLY A 71 -11.17 -28.25 14.22
N ARG A 72 -10.17 -27.36 14.22
CA ARG A 72 -9.08 -27.35 15.20
C ARG A 72 -9.45 -26.68 16.51
N LEU A 73 -10.48 -25.84 16.53
CA LEU A 73 -10.92 -25.13 17.73
C LEU A 73 -11.59 -26.06 18.75
N HIS A 74 -12.21 -27.16 18.28
CA HIS A 74 -12.99 -28.08 19.11
C HIS A 74 -14.10 -27.34 19.90
N LEU A 75 -14.92 -26.56 19.19
CA LEU A 75 -16.03 -25.82 19.78
C LEU A 75 -17.15 -26.79 20.18
N ASP A 76 -17.48 -26.86 21.48
CA ASP A 76 -18.46 -27.81 22.02
C ASP A 76 -19.91 -27.46 21.62
N ASP A 77 -20.26 -26.17 21.58
CA ASP A 77 -21.63 -25.68 21.31
C ASP A 77 -21.83 -25.20 19.86
N PHE A 78 -21.05 -25.71 18.91
CA PHE A 78 -21.12 -25.32 17.50
C PHE A 78 -21.26 -26.54 16.59
N ASP A 79 -22.40 -26.66 15.89
CA ASP A 79 -22.60 -27.69 14.86
C ASP A 79 -21.79 -27.36 13.60
N LEU A 80 -20.48 -27.60 13.70
CA LEU A 80 -19.50 -27.38 12.66
C LEU A 80 -19.87 -28.14 11.38
N LYS A 81 -20.34 -29.38 11.51
CA LYS A 81 -20.68 -30.22 10.36
C LYS A 81 -21.83 -29.62 9.55
N SER A 82 -22.90 -29.18 10.22
CA SER A 82 -24.02 -28.53 9.52
C SER A 82 -23.64 -27.16 8.98
N TYR A 83 -22.81 -26.39 9.68
CA TYR A 83 -22.30 -25.11 9.18
C TYR A 83 -21.49 -25.27 7.90
N LEU A 84 -20.49 -26.16 7.90
CA LEU A 84 -19.64 -26.41 6.72
C LEU A 84 -20.44 -26.96 5.55
N ARG A 85 -21.37 -27.89 5.79
CA ARG A 85 -22.24 -28.42 4.73
C ARG A 85 -23.06 -27.32 4.04
N ARG A 86 -23.53 -26.31 4.78
CA ARG A 86 -24.25 -25.16 4.19
C ARG A 86 -23.33 -24.36 3.26
N LEU A 87 -22.11 -24.07 3.69
CA LEU A 87 -21.13 -23.36 2.86
C LEU A 87 -20.68 -24.20 1.65
N GLU A 88 -20.58 -25.52 1.77
CA GLU A 88 -20.26 -26.40 0.63
C GLU A 88 -21.39 -26.43 -0.41
N CYS A 89 -22.65 -26.31 0.01
CA CYS A 89 -23.80 -26.22 -0.88
C CYS A 89 -23.95 -24.85 -1.55
N GLU A 90 -23.53 -23.79 -0.85
CA GLU A 90 -23.60 -22.39 -1.29
C GLU A 90 -22.23 -21.70 -1.08
N PRO A 91 -21.17 -22.04 -1.86
CA PRO A 91 -19.81 -21.53 -1.64
C PRO A 91 -19.69 -20.01 -1.74
N GLU A 92 -20.58 -19.36 -2.47
CA GLU A 92 -20.71 -17.90 -2.54
C GLU A 92 -21.03 -17.26 -1.17
N ARG A 93 -21.65 -18.02 -0.25
CA ARG A 93 -21.92 -17.60 1.13
C ARG A 93 -20.76 -17.81 2.09
N THR A 94 -19.61 -18.26 1.59
CA THR A 94 -18.37 -18.29 2.38
C THR A 94 -18.05 -16.86 2.83
N PRO A 95 -17.78 -16.64 4.13
CA PRO A 95 -17.61 -15.28 4.67
C PRO A 95 -16.39 -14.58 4.07
N THR A 96 -16.60 -13.32 3.73
CA THR A 96 -15.58 -12.32 3.46
C THR A 96 -14.96 -11.86 4.78
N ILE A 97 -13.74 -12.33 5.02
CA ILE A 97 -12.96 -11.97 6.21
C ILE A 97 -11.86 -10.98 5.82
N GLY A 98 -11.80 -9.83 6.47
CA GLY A 98 -10.78 -8.80 6.27
C GLY A 98 -9.82 -8.68 7.46
N MET A 99 -8.62 -8.20 7.21
CA MET A 99 -7.72 -7.70 8.25
C MET A 99 -7.11 -6.36 7.84
N ALA A 100 -7.05 -5.42 8.78
CA ALA A 100 -6.40 -4.12 8.62
C ALA A 100 -5.26 -3.99 9.64
N ILE A 101 -4.07 -3.63 9.16
CA ILE A 101 -2.88 -3.37 9.99
C ILE A 101 -2.61 -1.86 9.98
N SER A 102 -2.61 -1.25 11.16
CA SER A 102 -2.51 0.21 11.29
C SER A 102 -1.15 0.77 10.86
N GLY A 103 -1.05 2.10 10.76
CA GLY A 103 0.22 2.82 10.83
C GLY A 103 0.95 2.65 12.16
N GLY A 104 2.15 3.23 12.27
CA GLY A 104 3.01 3.14 13.47
C GLY A 104 4.44 2.69 13.22
N GLY A 105 4.96 2.87 11.99
CA GLY A 105 6.34 2.55 11.62
C GLY A 105 6.75 1.11 11.95
N TRP A 106 7.99 0.92 12.43
CA TRP A 106 8.53 -0.40 12.76
C TRP A 106 7.74 -1.16 13.84
N LEU A 107 7.10 -0.47 14.80
CA LEU A 107 6.28 -1.17 15.78
C LEU A 107 5.10 -1.87 15.11
N SER A 108 4.37 -1.13 14.26
CA SER A 108 3.24 -1.72 13.54
C SER A 108 3.71 -2.81 12.59
N ALA A 109 4.81 -2.59 11.86
CA ALA A 109 5.36 -3.61 10.97
C ALA A 109 5.70 -4.92 11.71
N MET A 110 6.40 -4.84 12.84
CA MET A 110 6.82 -6.01 13.62
C MET A 110 5.65 -6.72 14.28
N THR A 111 4.73 -5.96 14.89
CA THR A 111 3.58 -6.52 15.59
C THR A 111 2.53 -7.07 14.60
N GLY A 112 2.30 -6.37 13.50
CA GLY A 112 1.47 -6.82 12.37
C GLY A 112 2.01 -8.13 11.78
N THR A 113 3.32 -8.24 11.61
CA THR A 113 3.96 -9.49 11.17
C THR A 113 3.81 -10.61 12.21
N ALA A 114 3.94 -10.29 13.49
CA ALA A 114 3.78 -11.26 14.57
C ALA A 114 2.37 -11.85 14.61
N ILE A 115 1.32 -11.03 14.47
CA ILE A 115 -0.06 -11.54 14.42
C ILE A 115 -0.30 -12.37 13.16
N LEU A 116 0.21 -11.95 11.99
CA LEU A 116 0.12 -12.75 10.76
C LEU A 116 0.76 -14.13 10.96
N ARG A 117 1.92 -14.21 11.60
CA ARG A 117 2.58 -15.48 11.93
C ARG A 117 1.78 -16.31 12.93
N ALA A 118 1.22 -15.67 13.96
CA ALA A 118 0.46 -16.35 15.00
C ALA A 118 -0.81 -17.01 14.47
N ILE A 119 -1.31 -16.58 13.32
CA ILE A 119 -2.53 -17.11 12.69
C ILE A 119 -2.30 -17.80 11.34
N ASP A 120 -1.04 -18.03 10.96
CA ASP A 120 -0.64 -18.73 9.74
C ASP A 120 -0.54 -20.24 10.00
N ASP A 121 -1.32 -21.07 9.30
CA ASP A 121 -1.27 -22.54 9.46
C ASP A 121 0.03 -23.19 8.97
N ARG A 122 0.86 -22.46 8.22
CA ARG A 122 2.20 -22.91 7.79
C ARG A 122 3.21 -22.84 8.94
N PHE A 123 2.83 -22.23 10.07
CA PHE A 123 3.66 -22.15 11.28
C PHE A 123 3.22 -23.18 12.32
N ALA A 124 3.97 -24.28 12.48
CA ALA A 124 3.55 -25.40 13.35
C ALA A 124 3.11 -25.01 14.79
N PRO A 125 3.75 -24.04 15.48
CA PRO A 125 3.25 -23.58 16.78
C PRO A 125 1.85 -22.96 16.73
N SER A 126 1.46 -22.22 15.68
CA SER A 126 0.10 -21.67 15.59
C SER A 126 -0.95 -22.78 15.46
N VAL A 127 -0.64 -23.86 14.74
CA VAL A 127 -1.50 -25.02 14.58
C VAL A 127 -1.66 -25.74 15.92
N LYS A 128 -0.55 -25.89 16.66
CA LYS A 128 -0.53 -26.49 18.00
C LYS A 128 -1.37 -25.70 19.00
N GLU A 129 -1.26 -24.37 18.97
CA GLU A 129 -2.05 -23.45 19.82
C GLU A 129 -3.45 -23.16 19.23
N ARG A 130 -3.84 -23.85 18.15
CA ARG A 130 -5.15 -23.79 17.49
C ARG A 130 -5.51 -22.44 16.86
N THR A 131 -4.56 -21.52 16.69
CA THR A 131 -4.75 -20.20 16.09
C THR A 131 -4.47 -20.16 14.58
N GLY A 132 -3.70 -21.12 14.06
CA GLY A 132 -3.29 -21.15 12.64
C GLY A 132 -4.45 -21.35 11.66
N GLY A 133 -4.44 -20.68 10.51
CA GLY A 133 -5.43 -20.86 9.44
C GLY A 133 -6.38 -19.69 9.25
N LEU A 134 -6.40 -18.70 10.15
CA LEU A 134 -7.15 -17.46 9.90
C LEU A 134 -6.54 -16.65 8.76
N LEU A 135 -5.20 -16.58 8.64
CA LEU A 135 -4.56 -15.91 7.50
C LEU A 135 -5.04 -16.51 6.16
N GLN A 136 -5.06 -17.84 6.08
CA GLN A 136 -5.54 -18.57 4.91
C GLN A 136 -7.07 -18.44 4.71
N SER A 137 -7.80 -17.98 5.72
CA SER A 137 -9.25 -17.74 5.69
C SER A 137 -9.62 -16.27 5.39
N MET A 138 -8.64 -15.36 5.28
CA MET A 138 -8.90 -13.96 4.91
C MET A 138 -9.17 -13.81 3.42
N SER A 139 -10.16 -13.02 3.04
CA SER A 139 -10.40 -12.56 1.68
C SER A 139 -9.58 -11.31 1.35
N TYR A 140 -9.45 -10.40 2.32
CA TYR A 140 -8.80 -9.10 2.15
C TYR A 140 -7.75 -8.85 3.24
N LEU A 141 -6.66 -8.17 2.90
CA LEU A 141 -5.64 -7.70 3.84
C LEU A 141 -5.22 -6.28 3.47
N SER A 142 -5.37 -5.33 4.38
CA SER A 142 -4.91 -3.96 4.18
C SER A 142 -3.87 -3.53 5.19
N GLY A 143 -3.02 -2.59 4.78
CA GLY A 143 -1.99 -2.01 5.62
C GLY A 143 -1.78 -0.54 5.29
N LEU A 144 -1.45 0.25 6.31
CA LEU A 144 -1.11 1.66 6.16
C LEU A 144 0.24 1.93 6.82
N SER A 145 1.04 2.81 6.24
CA SER A 145 2.31 3.24 6.81
C SER A 145 3.20 2.08 7.24
N GLY A 146 3.69 2.01 8.47
CA GLY A 146 4.42 0.84 8.97
C GLY A 146 3.69 -0.51 8.77
N GLY A 147 2.37 -0.54 8.92
CA GLY A 147 1.55 -1.73 8.67
C GLY A 147 1.42 -2.11 7.18
N SER A 148 1.74 -1.20 6.27
CA SER A 148 1.77 -1.48 4.82
C SER A 148 2.94 -2.38 4.41
N TRP A 149 4.04 -2.38 5.19
CA TRP A 149 5.26 -3.13 4.89
C TRP A 149 5.04 -4.65 4.85
N PRO A 150 4.44 -5.30 5.88
CA PRO A 150 4.14 -6.72 5.80
C PRO A 150 3.14 -7.08 4.70
N VAL A 151 2.17 -6.20 4.39
CA VAL A 151 1.20 -6.43 3.31
C VAL A 151 1.88 -6.39 1.95
N MET A 152 2.76 -5.42 1.73
CA MET A 152 3.56 -5.29 0.51
C MET A 152 4.54 -6.45 0.34
N SER A 153 5.22 -6.87 1.41
CA SER A 153 6.12 -8.02 1.37
C SER A 153 5.34 -9.31 1.07
N LEU A 154 4.26 -9.60 1.79
CA LEU A 154 3.48 -10.82 1.56
C LEU A 154 2.99 -10.93 0.12
N ALA A 155 2.55 -9.82 -0.47
CA ALA A 155 2.08 -9.77 -1.84
C ALA A 155 3.22 -9.90 -2.88
N THR A 156 4.29 -9.10 -2.76
CA THR A 156 5.34 -9.02 -3.78
C THR A 156 6.32 -10.21 -3.74
N TYR A 157 6.55 -10.82 -2.56
CA TYR A 157 7.38 -12.03 -2.43
C TYR A 157 6.62 -13.31 -2.80
N ASN A 158 5.45 -13.21 -3.45
CA ASN A 158 4.67 -14.35 -3.93
C ASN A 158 4.19 -15.28 -2.79
N ASN A 159 3.63 -14.70 -1.72
CA ASN A 159 3.07 -15.39 -0.56
C ASN A 159 4.06 -16.30 0.21
N PRO A 160 5.22 -15.77 0.66
CA PRO A 160 6.16 -16.54 1.47
C PRO A 160 5.52 -16.97 2.81
N THR A 161 6.18 -17.86 3.55
CA THR A 161 5.87 -17.98 4.98
C THR A 161 6.24 -16.69 5.69
N ILE A 162 5.58 -16.36 6.81
CA ILE A 162 5.91 -15.14 7.55
C ILE A 162 7.36 -15.17 8.09
N GLN A 163 7.88 -16.36 8.40
CA GLN A 163 9.28 -16.56 8.79
C GLN A 163 10.24 -16.18 7.65
N ASP A 164 10.00 -16.66 6.43
CA ASP A 164 10.84 -16.38 5.27
C ASP A 164 10.75 -14.90 4.88
N MET A 165 9.55 -14.32 4.95
CA MET A 165 9.31 -12.90 4.71
C MET A 165 10.20 -12.02 5.60
N VAL A 166 10.20 -12.26 6.91
CA VAL A 166 11.04 -11.50 7.86
C VAL A 166 12.53 -11.84 7.67
N GLY A 167 12.86 -13.04 7.21
CA GLY A 167 14.23 -13.41 6.87
C GLY A 167 14.84 -12.55 5.75
N HIS A 168 14.00 -11.97 4.89
CA HIS A 168 14.42 -11.01 3.87
C HIS A 168 14.55 -9.56 4.38
N TRP A 169 14.01 -9.26 5.57
CA TRP A 169 14.10 -7.94 6.16
C TRP A 169 15.47 -7.77 6.85
N HIS A 170 16.35 -6.95 6.26
CA HIS A 170 17.63 -6.53 6.81
C HIS A 170 17.50 -5.46 7.91
N THR A 171 16.74 -5.74 8.97
CA THR A 171 16.32 -4.76 10.00
C THR A 171 17.47 -4.16 10.84
N ASN A 172 18.68 -4.71 10.74
CA ASN A 172 19.89 -4.21 11.40
C ASN A 172 20.51 -3.01 10.67
N ASP A 173 20.25 -2.88 9.37
CA ASP A 173 20.61 -1.69 8.63
C ASP A 173 19.56 -0.62 8.97
N SER A 174 19.94 0.65 9.14
CA SER A 174 18.96 1.73 9.28
C SER A 174 18.31 2.04 7.93
N THR A 175 16.98 2.05 7.85
CA THR A 175 16.25 2.33 6.60
C THR A 175 16.33 3.81 6.22
N LEU A 176 16.46 4.70 7.21
CA LEU A 176 16.41 6.15 7.04
C LEU A 176 17.80 6.81 7.16
N ASP A 177 18.78 6.14 7.78
CA ASP A 177 20.19 6.56 7.77
C ASP A 177 20.96 5.82 6.66
N ALA A 178 20.69 6.24 5.43
CA ALA A 178 21.28 5.67 4.22
C ALA A 178 22.43 6.52 3.64
N ALA A 179 23.11 7.35 4.44
CA ALA A 179 24.11 8.30 3.92
C ALA A 179 25.23 7.62 3.09
N LYS A 180 25.65 6.41 3.47
CA LYS A 180 26.74 5.67 2.80
C LYS A 180 26.29 4.41 2.05
N GLY A 181 25.01 4.03 2.13
CA GLY A 181 24.50 2.76 1.62
C GLY A 181 25.05 1.54 2.38
N THR A 182 24.49 0.36 2.11
CA THR A 182 24.93 -0.94 2.67
C THR A 182 24.96 -1.98 1.55
N PRO A 183 25.44 -3.22 1.77
CA PRO A 183 25.31 -4.29 0.78
C PRO A 183 23.86 -4.57 0.36
N HIS A 184 22.90 -4.22 1.22
CA HIS A 184 21.47 -4.48 1.02
C HIS A 184 20.70 -3.22 0.56
N ARG A 185 21.28 -2.02 0.67
CA ARG A 185 20.58 -0.75 0.42
C ARG A 185 21.41 0.27 -0.34
N ALA A 186 20.77 1.00 -1.24
CA ALA A 186 21.38 2.15 -1.88
C ALA A 186 21.55 3.32 -0.89
N SER A 187 22.51 4.21 -1.18
CA SER A 187 22.66 5.44 -0.41
C SER A 187 21.57 6.46 -0.76
N SER A 188 21.31 7.42 0.14
CA SER A 188 20.36 8.53 -0.12
C SER A 188 20.66 9.26 -1.43
N VAL A 189 21.95 9.54 -1.72
CA VAL A 189 22.35 10.16 -2.99
C VAL A 189 22.04 9.26 -4.19
N ALA A 190 22.26 7.95 -4.07
CA ALA A 190 21.94 7.02 -5.14
C ALA A 190 20.43 6.90 -5.36
N VAL A 191 19.62 6.85 -4.29
CA VAL A 191 18.15 6.85 -4.38
C VAL A 191 17.64 8.13 -5.02
N LEU A 192 18.16 9.30 -4.63
CA LEU A 192 17.75 10.57 -5.24
C LEU A 192 18.06 10.58 -6.75
N LYS A 193 19.22 10.05 -7.17
CA LYS A 193 19.57 9.86 -8.59
C LYS A 193 18.67 8.85 -9.31
N GLN A 194 18.16 7.83 -8.61
CA GLN A 194 17.20 6.89 -9.20
C GLN A 194 15.90 7.58 -9.63
N LEU A 195 15.56 8.74 -9.07
CA LEU A 195 14.33 9.47 -9.42
C LEU A 195 14.47 10.30 -10.71
N VAL A 196 15.70 10.59 -11.16
CA VAL A 196 15.98 11.43 -12.34
C VAL A 196 15.26 10.92 -13.61
N PRO A 197 15.26 9.62 -13.95
CA PRO A 197 14.55 9.13 -15.14
C PRO A 197 13.04 9.41 -15.11
N LYS A 198 12.38 9.36 -13.94
CA LYS A 198 10.95 9.72 -13.82
C LYS A 198 10.73 11.21 -14.10
N PHE A 199 11.61 12.05 -13.58
CA PHE A 199 11.58 13.50 -13.81
C PHE A 199 11.84 13.85 -15.29
N GLU A 200 12.86 13.26 -15.90
CA GLU A 200 13.20 13.46 -17.32
C GLU A 200 12.09 12.97 -18.26
N ALA A 201 11.33 11.95 -17.87
CA ALA A 201 10.13 11.49 -18.57
C ALA A 201 8.91 12.43 -18.42
N GLY A 202 9.05 13.53 -17.68
CA GLY A 202 8.04 14.57 -17.52
C GLY A 202 7.00 14.28 -16.43
N PHE A 203 7.31 13.40 -15.48
CA PHE A 203 6.48 13.14 -14.31
C PHE A 203 7.07 13.78 -13.06
N ASN A 204 6.19 14.22 -12.15
CA ASN A 204 6.63 14.74 -10.86
C ASN A 204 7.33 13.66 -10.04
N VAL A 205 8.36 14.08 -9.31
CA VAL A 205 9.04 13.28 -8.29
C VAL A 205 8.84 13.92 -6.93
N SER A 206 8.70 13.12 -5.87
CA SER A 206 8.43 13.63 -4.53
C SER A 206 9.16 12.88 -3.42
N ILE A 207 9.09 13.38 -2.18
CA ILE A 207 9.57 12.69 -0.98
C ILE A 207 8.98 11.27 -0.88
N PRO A 208 7.69 11.03 -1.15
CA PRO A 208 7.17 9.67 -1.22
C PRO A 208 7.85 8.76 -2.25
N ASP A 209 8.29 9.28 -3.42
CA ASP A 209 9.13 8.48 -4.32
C ASP A 209 10.44 8.10 -3.62
N PHE A 210 11.11 9.07 -2.99
CA PHE A 210 12.38 8.86 -2.29
C PHE A 210 12.26 7.87 -1.11
N LEU A 211 11.32 8.10 -0.19
CA LEU A 211 11.08 7.24 0.96
C LEU A 211 10.60 5.86 0.53
N GLY A 212 9.70 5.81 -0.46
CA GLY A 212 9.23 4.57 -1.05
C GLY A 212 10.37 3.71 -1.60
N ARG A 213 11.36 4.32 -2.28
CA ARG A 213 12.59 3.63 -2.72
C ARG A 213 13.43 3.12 -1.54
N LEU A 214 13.59 3.90 -0.47
CA LEU A 214 14.32 3.45 0.73
C LEU A 214 13.63 2.25 1.39
N PHE A 215 12.31 2.32 1.56
CA PHE A 215 11.49 1.23 2.11
C PHE A 215 11.54 -0.03 1.22
N ALA A 216 11.56 0.13 -0.10
CA ALA A 216 11.50 -0.98 -1.03
C ALA A 216 12.74 -1.89 -1.01
N TYR A 217 13.91 -1.39 -0.60
CA TYR A 217 15.09 -2.25 -0.38
C TYR A 217 14.88 -3.31 0.69
N GLU A 218 13.93 -3.07 1.60
CA GLU A 218 13.59 -3.99 2.67
C GLU A 218 12.32 -4.79 2.36
N PHE A 219 11.26 -4.09 1.92
CA PHE A 219 9.91 -4.61 1.96
C PHE A 219 9.33 -5.03 0.62
N VAL A 220 10.05 -4.80 -0.49
CA VAL A 220 9.58 -5.13 -1.84
C VAL A 220 10.53 -6.17 -2.46
N ALA A 221 9.95 -7.23 -3.01
CA ALA A 221 10.73 -8.28 -3.68
C ALA A 221 11.45 -7.75 -4.94
N GLY A 222 12.63 -8.31 -5.20
CA GLY A 222 13.37 -8.10 -6.44
C GLY A 222 14.65 -7.27 -6.29
N PRO A 223 15.53 -7.31 -7.30
CA PRO A 223 16.81 -6.62 -7.25
C PRO A 223 16.64 -5.10 -7.15
N ASN A 224 17.66 -4.44 -6.60
CA ASN A 224 17.67 -2.99 -6.42
C ASN A 224 16.41 -2.49 -5.69
N GLY A 225 15.98 -3.15 -4.62
CA GLY A 225 14.76 -2.80 -3.89
C GLY A 225 13.53 -2.80 -4.78
N GLY A 226 13.31 -3.90 -5.49
CA GLY A 226 12.16 -4.08 -6.37
C GLY A 226 12.03 -3.04 -7.48
N MET A 227 13.16 -2.63 -8.10
CA MET A 227 13.14 -1.62 -9.18
C MET A 227 12.27 -2.05 -10.36
N GLU A 228 12.05 -3.35 -10.60
CA GLU A 228 11.17 -3.85 -11.66
C GLU A 228 9.81 -4.34 -11.14
N THR A 229 9.48 -4.05 -9.88
CA THR A 229 8.27 -4.59 -9.23
C THR A 229 7.15 -3.56 -9.27
N MET A 230 6.10 -3.86 -10.03
CA MET A 230 4.87 -3.08 -10.12
C MET A 230 3.81 -3.65 -9.20
N LEU A 231 2.90 -2.80 -8.73
CA LEU A 231 1.76 -3.26 -7.96
C LEU A 231 0.82 -4.11 -8.81
N SER A 232 0.58 -3.71 -10.06
CA SER A 232 -0.26 -4.47 -10.99
C SER A 232 0.31 -5.85 -11.35
N ASP A 233 1.63 -6.03 -11.29
CA ASP A 233 2.27 -7.33 -11.57
C ASP A 233 2.02 -8.37 -10.47
N ILE A 234 1.54 -7.96 -9.28
CA ILE A 234 1.09 -8.90 -8.24
C ILE A 234 0.00 -9.83 -8.79
N ALA A 235 -0.86 -9.33 -9.68
CA ALA A 235 -1.91 -10.13 -10.32
C ALA A 235 -1.36 -11.28 -11.18
N GLU A 236 -0.10 -11.18 -11.63
CA GLU A 236 0.56 -12.17 -12.47
C GLU A 236 1.31 -13.24 -11.68
N LEU A 237 1.52 -13.03 -10.37
CA LEU A 237 2.21 -13.95 -9.48
C LEU A 237 1.42 -15.24 -9.26
N SER A 238 2.13 -16.36 -9.13
CA SER A 238 1.49 -17.68 -9.05
C SER A 238 0.59 -17.83 -7.84
N SER A 239 1.00 -17.32 -6.67
CA SER A 239 0.18 -17.39 -5.44
C SER A 239 -1.12 -16.58 -5.59
N PHE A 240 -1.09 -15.44 -6.27
CA PHE A 240 -2.27 -14.61 -6.50
C PHE A 240 -3.21 -15.25 -7.53
N LYS A 241 -2.67 -15.70 -8.68
CA LYS A 241 -3.42 -16.47 -9.69
C LYS A 241 -4.06 -17.74 -9.13
N ASN A 242 -3.37 -18.42 -8.22
CA ASN A 242 -3.85 -19.63 -7.54
C ASN A 242 -4.67 -19.36 -6.30
N HIS A 243 -4.96 -18.09 -6.05
CA HIS A 243 -5.90 -17.67 -5.05
C HIS A 243 -5.45 -17.83 -3.59
N GLU A 244 -4.14 -17.87 -3.33
CA GLU A 244 -3.55 -18.35 -2.08
C GLU A 244 -3.27 -17.26 -1.05
N VAL A 245 -3.16 -16.01 -1.49
CA VAL A 245 -2.98 -14.83 -0.63
C VAL A 245 -4.29 -14.03 -0.56
N PRO A 246 -4.62 -13.36 0.57
CA PRO A 246 -5.70 -12.37 0.59
C PRO A 246 -5.42 -11.24 -0.41
N LEU A 247 -6.47 -10.61 -0.93
CA LEU A 247 -6.32 -9.46 -1.82
C LEU A 247 -5.70 -8.29 -1.04
N PRO A 248 -4.50 -7.81 -1.42
CA PRO A 248 -3.80 -6.76 -0.69
C PRO A 248 -4.35 -5.39 -1.08
N MET A 249 -4.56 -4.53 -0.08
CA MET A 249 -5.11 -3.19 -0.27
C MET A 249 -4.38 -2.15 0.58
N TRP A 250 -4.44 -0.90 0.13
CA TRP A 250 -3.90 0.25 0.83
C TRP A 250 -4.83 1.44 0.62
N GLN A 251 -4.64 2.49 1.41
CA GLN A 251 -5.44 3.72 1.30
C GLN A 251 -4.60 4.96 1.58
N ALA A 252 -5.08 6.10 1.11
CA ALA A 252 -4.54 7.42 1.43
C ALA A 252 -5.64 8.49 1.29
N PRO A 253 -5.77 9.44 2.24
CA PRO A 253 -6.59 10.62 2.06
C PRO A 253 -6.04 11.53 0.95
N MET A 254 -6.94 12.12 0.19
CA MET A 254 -6.61 13.18 -0.76
C MET A 254 -6.54 14.54 -0.07
N SER A 255 -5.50 15.32 -0.40
CA SER A 255 -5.42 16.72 -0.02
C SER A 255 -6.27 17.62 -0.91
N THR A 256 -6.91 18.62 -0.31
CA THR A 256 -7.70 19.66 -0.98
C THR A 256 -7.12 21.04 -0.70
N SER A 257 -7.67 22.07 -1.36
CA SER A 257 -7.35 23.48 -1.07
C SER A 257 -7.72 23.88 0.37
N ASP A 258 -8.76 23.27 0.91
CA ASP A 258 -9.40 23.68 2.16
C ASP A 258 -8.79 23.02 3.39
N ASN A 259 -7.83 22.11 3.20
CA ASN A 259 -7.11 21.48 4.30
C ASN A 259 -6.43 22.51 5.20
N ILE A 260 -6.30 22.15 6.48
CA ILE A 260 -5.58 22.96 7.45
C ILE A 260 -4.11 23.02 7.05
N GLU A 261 -3.50 24.19 7.21
CA GLU A 261 -2.10 24.43 6.88
C GLU A 261 -1.34 24.91 8.12
N PHE A 262 -0.23 24.24 8.44
CA PHE A 262 0.73 24.64 9.47
C PHE A 262 2.10 24.79 8.83
N PHE A 263 2.76 25.94 8.98
CA PHE A 263 4.08 26.19 8.38
C PHE A 263 4.14 25.91 6.86
N HIS A 264 3.06 26.20 6.14
CA HIS A 264 2.91 25.88 4.70
C HIS A 264 2.81 24.40 4.36
N LEU A 265 2.54 23.57 5.36
CA LEU A 265 2.34 22.13 5.24
C LEU A 265 0.88 21.81 5.55
N LYS A 266 0.20 21.25 4.56
CA LYS A 266 -1.17 20.77 4.64
C LYS A 266 -1.28 19.52 5.52
N VAL A 267 -2.42 19.43 6.20
CA VAL A 267 -2.87 18.30 7.02
C VAL A 267 -4.29 17.92 6.57
N PRO A 268 -4.56 16.65 6.23
CA PRO A 268 -5.86 16.23 5.76
C PRO A 268 -6.88 16.22 6.90
N PHE A 269 -8.17 16.44 6.58
CA PHE A 269 -9.24 16.25 7.55
C PHE A 269 -9.57 14.76 7.70
N TYR A 270 -10.13 14.38 8.86
CA TYR A 270 -10.63 13.02 9.12
C TYR A 270 -11.71 12.56 8.13
N ASN A 271 -12.43 13.49 7.51
CA ASN A 271 -13.47 13.21 6.51
C ASN A 271 -12.99 13.45 5.07
N ALA A 272 -11.67 13.46 4.84
CA ALA A 272 -11.11 13.56 3.49
C ALA A 272 -11.59 12.41 2.60
N THR A 273 -11.61 12.65 1.28
CA THR A 273 -11.90 11.57 0.33
C THR A 273 -10.74 10.57 0.35
N ILE A 274 -11.06 9.33 0.67
CA ILE A 274 -10.08 8.24 0.75
C ILE A 274 -9.95 7.57 -0.61
N TYR A 275 -8.74 7.62 -1.14
CA TYR A 275 -8.36 6.79 -2.27
C TYR A 275 -7.82 5.49 -1.75
N GLU A 276 -8.29 4.39 -2.32
CA GLU A 276 -7.76 3.06 -2.09
C GLU A 276 -7.16 2.51 -3.36
N TRP A 277 -6.28 1.52 -3.20
CA TRP A 277 -5.75 0.79 -4.34
C TRP A 277 -5.45 -0.67 -4.01
N SER A 278 -5.49 -1.48 -5.06
CA SER A 278 -5.17 -2.90 -5.08
C SER A 278 -4.36 -3.22 -6.35
N PRO A 279 -3.92 -4.47 -6.58
CA PRO A 279 -3.28 -4.86 -7.84
C PRO A 279 -4.12 -4.60 -9.10
N PHE A 280 -5.44 -4.37 -8.98
CA PHE A 280 -6.31 -4.15 -10.12
C PHE A 280 -6.51 -2.67 -10.43
N GLU A 281 -6.78 -1.86 -9.42
CA GLU A 281 -7.27 -0.50 -9.61
C GLU A 281 -6.97 0.42 -8.44
N LEU A 282 -7.03 1.72 -8.72
CA LEU A 282 -6.97 2.81 -7.76
C LEU A 282 -8.21 3.66 -7.93
N GLY A 283 -8.80 4.13 -6.84
CA GLY A 283 -9.98 4.97 -6.90
C GLY A 283 -10.53 5.32 -5.54
N ALA A 284 -11.70 5.96 -5.54
CA ALA A 284 -12.39 6.36 -4.33
C ALA A 284 -13.87 5.99 -4.42
N TRP A 285 -14.41 5.51 -3.30
CA TRP A 285 -15.85 5.38 -3.10
C TRP A 285 -16.49 6.76 -2.91
N SER A 286 -17.80 6.87 -3.15
CA SER A 286 -18.50 8.15 -2.94
C SER A 286 -18.57 8.46 -1.44
N SER A 287 -17.83 9.49 -1.01
CA SER A 287 -17.72 9.84 0.42
C SER A 287 -18.66 10.96 0.88
N SER A 288 -19.24 11.76 -0.04
CA SER A 288 -20.26 12.77 0.28
C SER A 288 -20.92 13.39 -0.97
N ALA A 289 -21.98 14.17 -0.79
CA ALA A 289 -22.60 14.99 -1.85
C ALA A 289 -21.64 16.03 -2.47
N ALA A 290 -20.53 16.37 -1.80
CA ALA A 290 -19.51 17.31 -2.29
C ALA A 290 -18.41 16.62 -3.13
N SER A 291 -18.24 15.30 -3.01
CA SER A 291 -17.12 14.55 -3.64
C SER A 291 -17.45 13.98 -5.02
N GLY A 292 -18.68 14.16 -5.52
CA GLY A 292 -19.16 13.53 -6.74
C GLY A 292 -19.34 12.00 -6.64
N PRO A 293 -19.73 11.34 -7.73
CA PRO A 293 -19.82 9.88 -7.77
C PRO A 293 -18.41 9.27 -7.70
N GLY A 294 -18.22 8.32 -6.78
CA GLY A 294 -16.97 7.57 -6.66
C GLY A 294 -16.62 6.84 -7.96
N SER A 295 -15.32 6.65 -8.22
CA SER A 295 -14.83 6.01 -9.43
C SER A 295 -13.46 5.38 -9.26
N PHE A 296 -13.16 4.42 -10.15
CA PHE A 296 -11.93 3.63 -10.14
C PHE A 296 -11.29 3.58 -11.52
N PHE A 297 -9.97 3.47 -11.53
CA PHE A 297 -9.12 3.45 -12.72
C PHE A 297 -8.10 2.30 -12.62
N PRO A 298 -7.83 1.55 -13.71
CA PRO A 298 -6.89 0.43 -13.69
C PRO A 298 -5.46 0.88 -13.32
N ILE A 299 -4.93 0.36 -12.21
CA ILE A 299 -3.70 0.90 -11.62
C ILE A 299 -2.48 0.69 -12.53
N LYS A 300 -2.49 -0.37 -13.34
CA LYS A 300 -1.47 -0.65 -14.36
C LYS A 300 -1.20 0.55 -15.28
N TYR A 301 -2.21 1.39 -15.51
CA TYR A 301 -2.12 2.54 -16.39
C TYR A 301 -1.97 3.88 -15.65
N LEU A 302 -1.64 3.85 -14.36
CA LEU A 302 -1.45 5.05 -13.55
C LEU A 302 -0.41 5.97 -14.21
N GLY A 303 -0.60 7.29 -14.08
CA GLY A 303 0.21 8.29 -14.78
C GLY A 303 -0.30 8.66 -16.18
N THR A 304 -1.27 7.91 -16.73
CA THR A 304 -1.91 8.26 -17.99
C THR A 304 -2.68 9.58 -17.87
N LYS A 305 -2.44 10.51 -18.80
CA LYS A 305 -3.24 11.73 -18.90
C LYS A 305 -4.62 11.39 -19.47
N MET A 306 -5.65 11.77 -18.73
CA MET A 306 -7.04 11.51 -19.09
C MET A 306 -7.76 12.83 -19.42
N ALA A 307 -8.67 12.78 -20.40
CA ALA A 307 -9.66 13.83 -20.61
C ALA A 307 -11.02 13.20 -20.89
N VAL A 308 -12.02 13.57 -20.09
CA VAL A 308 -13.41 13.08 -20.25
C VAL A 308 -13.46 11.55 -20.25
N GLY A 309 -12.70 10.91 -19.35
CA GLY A 309 -12.66 9.46 -19.18
C GLY A 309 -11.91 8.69 -20.28
N LYS A 310 -11.13 9.35 -21.14
CA LYS A 310 -10.31 8.70 -22.16
C LYS A 310 -8.84 9.16 -22.12
N PRO A 311 -7.86 8.29 -22.45
CA PRO A 311 -6.47 8.68 -22.59
C PRO A 311 -6.29 9.69 -23.73
N VAL A 312 -5.45 10.72 -23.53
CA VAL A 312 -5.18 11.73 -24.56
C VAL A 312 -3.78 11.65 -25.18
N ASP A 313 -2.78 11.11 -24.46
CA ASP A 313 -1.36 11.12 -24.86
C ASP A 313 -0.73 9.72 -24.77
N GLY A 314 -1.44 8.70 -25.27
CA GLY A 314 -1.10 7.29 -25.04
C GLY A 314 -1.28 6.89 -23.57
N CYS A 315 -0.92 5.66 -23.25
CA CYS A 315 -1.04 5.12 -21.91
C CYS A 315 0.33 5.05 -21.25
N VAL A 316 0.38 5.17 -19.93
CA VAL A 316 1.60 5.06 -19.15
C VAL A 316 1.60 3.72 -18.43
N VAL A 317 2.73 3.04 -18.39
CA VAL A 317 2.94 1.82 -17.59
C VAL A 317 4.20 1.97 -16.74
N GLY A 318 4.23 1.27 -15.61
CA GLY A 318 5.37 1.32 -14.67
C GLY A 318 5.39 2.55 -13.76
N PHE A 319 4.32 3.37 -13.74
CA PHE A 319 4.14 4.42 -12.73
C PHE A 319 3.72 3.82 -11.37
N ASP A 320 2.97 2.71 -11.40
CA ASP A 320 2.45 1.96 -10.25
C ASP A 320 3.52 1.10 -9.55
N ARG A 321 4.78 1.55 -9.53
CA ARG A 321 5.87 0.82 -8.88
C ARG A 321 5.49 0.55 -7.43
N ALA A 322 5.69 -0.69 -6.99
CA ALA A 322 5.40 -1.09 -5.62
C ALA A 322 6.12 -0.18 -4.61
N SER A 323 7.34 0.26 -4.91
CA SER A 323 8.07 1.23 -4.10
C SER A 323 7.37 2.60 -4.01
N PHE A 324 6.85 3.13 -5.11
CA PHE A 324 6.13 4.41 -5.10
C PHE A 324 4.85 4.29 -4.29
N MET A 325 4.04 3.27 -4.58
CA MET A 325 2.77 3.05 -3.87
C MET A 325 2.98 2.78 -2.37
N LEU A 326 4.09 2.13 -1.99
CA LEU A 326 4.48 2.00 -0.59
C LEU A 326 4.81 3.35 0.06
N GLY A 327 5.53 4.21 -0.68
CA GLY A 327 5.79 5.59 -0.28
C GLY A 327 4.51 6.40 -0.07
N VAL A 328 3.54 6.30 -1.00
CA VAL A 328 2.23 6.96 -0.88
C VAL A 328 1.51 6.54 0.42
N ALA A 329 1.58 5.27 0.80
CA ALA A 329 0.93 4.77 2.02
C ALA A 329 1.66 5.14 3.33
N ALA A 330 2.92 5.61 3.28
CA ALA A 330 3.79 5.69 4.45
C ALA A 330 4.54 7.02 4.62
N ASP A 331 4.38 7.95 3.69
CA ASP A 331 5.01 9.27 3.76
C ASP A 331 4.26 10.17 4.74
N ALA A 332 4.95 10.53 5.83
CA ALA A 332 4.47 11.52 6.81
C ALA A 332 5.49 12.66 6.99
N ALA A 333 6.22 13.01 5.91
CA ALA A 333 7.29 14.00 5.98
C ALA A 333 6.81 15.37 6.45
N ASN A 334 5.59 15.76 6.07
CA ASN A 334 4.94 16.98 6.57
C ASN A 334 4.74 16.95 8.09
N PHE A 335 4.28 15.83 8.68
CA PHE A 335 4.09 15.73 10.13
C PHE A 335 5.44 15.78 10.86
N TRP A 336 6.49 15.12 10.35
CA TRP A 336 7.83 15.22 10.92
C TRP A 336 8.36 16.67 10.96
N LEU A 337 8.11 17.45 9.91
CA LEU A 337 8.48 18.86 9.88
C LEU A 337 7.58 19.74 10.77
N ILE A 338 6.26 19.54 10.75
CA ILE A 338 5.32 20.28 11.60
C ILE A 338 5.67 20.06 13.07
N GLU A 339 5.97 18.83 13.46
CA GLU A 339 6.36 18.49 14.82
C GLU A 339 7.66 19.17 15.24
N ALA A 340 8.69 19.14 14.37
CA ALA A 340 9.94 19.84 14.63
C ALA A 340 9.76 21.36 14.72
N TYR A 341 9.03 21.98 13.78
CA TYR A 341 8.83 23.43 13.72
C TYR A 341 7.92 23.96 14.83
N SER A 342 7.01 23.12 15.32
CA SER A 342 6.15 23.43 16.46
C SER A 342 6.78 23.07 17.81
N ASN A 343 8.02 22.55 17.82
CA ASN A 343 8.70 22.05 19.02
C ASN A 343 7.85 21.02 19.80
N GLY A 344 7.28 20.06 19.08
CA GLY A 344 6.49 18.95 19.61
C GLY A 344 5.05 19.29 20.00
N THR A 345 4.51 20.45 19.61
CA THR A 345 3.17 20.89 20.01
C THR A 345 2.08 20.59 18.97
N LEU A 346 2.45 20.42 17.70
CA LEU A 346 1.58 20.08 16.58
C LEU A 346 2.17 18.89 15.81
N GLY A 347 1.35 18.22 15.00
CA GLY A 347 1.81 17.14 14.12
C GLY A 347 2.36 15.92 14.87
N SER A 348 2.09 15.79 16.17
CA SER A 348 2.50 14.63 16.95
C SER A 348 1.67 13.41 16.59
N PHE A 349 2.37 12.30 16.44
CA PHE A 349 1.82 11.03 16.00
C PHE A 349 2.72 9.91 16.51
N SER A 350 2.14 8.72 16.60
CA SER A 350 2.69 7.68 17.44
C SER A 350 4.05 7.16 16.97
N LYS A 351 4.99 7.10 17.93
CA LYS A 351 6.18 6.21 17.93
C LYS A 351 7.11 6.30 16.71
N ARG A 352 7.10 7.41 15.96
CA ARG A 352 8.18 7.71 15.01
C ARG A 352 9.17 8.60 15.76
N ASP A 353 10.26 8.05 16.31
CA ASP A 353 11.26 8.85 17.05
C ASP A 353 11.73 10.04 16.18
N ILE A 354 11.31 11.23 16.59
CA ILE A 354 11.14 12.42 15.74
C ILE A 354 12.44 13.23 15.66
N SER A 355 13.32 13.02 16.64
CA SER A 355 14.45 13.91 16.92
C SER A 355 15.51 13.98 15.81
N HIS A 356 15.46 13.08 14.82
CA HIS A 356 16.47 12.98 13.77
C HIS A 356 15.93 13.07 12.32
N LEU A 357 14.61 13.03 12.12
CA LEU A 357 14.05 12.96 10.75
C LEU A 357 13.83 14.32 10.10
N ALA A 358 13.51 15.37 10.86
CA ALA A 358 13.33 16.70 10.30
C ALA A 358 14.61 17.23 9.61
N GLY A 359 15.77 17.07 10.26
CA GLY A 359 17.06 17.44 9.66
C GLY A 359 17.36 16.64 8.38
N ALA A 360 17.03 15.34 8.35
CA ALA A 360 17.18 14.52 7.16
C ALA A 360 16.25 14.97 6.01
N ILE A 361 15.03 15.40 6.30
CA ILE A 361 14.10 15.97 5.31
C ILE A 361 14.59 17.32 4.80
N GLU A 362 15.17 18.16 5.66
CA GLU A 362 15.75 19.44 5.26
C GLU A 362 16.98 19.26 4.34
N GLU A 363 17.85 18.29 4.65
CA GLU A 363 18.94 17.87 3.76
C GLU A 363 18.39 17.31 2.44
N LEU A 364 17.32 16.52 2.51
CA LEU A 364 16.64 15.99 1.32
C LEU A 364 16.08 17.11 0.44
N GLN A 365 15.46 18.14 1.02
CA GLN A 365 14.98 19.33 0.30
C GLN A 365 16.12 20.04 -0.44
N GLN A 366 17.33 20.10 0.15
CA GLN A 366 18.48 20.66 -0.57
C GLN A 366 18.83 19.82 -1.81
N GLY A 367 18.77 18.49 -1.69
CA GLY A 367 18.95 17.58 -2.81
C GLY A 367 17.89 17.76 -3.90
N PHE A 368 16.61 17.84 -3.54
CA PHE A 368 15.51 18.08 -4.48
C PHE A 368 15.62 19.45 -5.16
N SER A 369 15.99 20.48 -4.42
CA SER A 369 16.24 21.82 -4.96
C SER A 369 17.39 21.82 -5.97
N GLN A 370 18.49 21.12 -5.67
CA GLN A 370 19.66 21.06 -6.56
C GLN A 370 19.43 20.24 -7.83
N ILE A 371 18.70 19.14 -7.75
CA ILE A 371 18.54 18.20 -8.88
C ILE A 371 17.29 18.51 -9.72
N PHE A 372 16.18 18.86 -9.08
CA PHE A 372 14.88 19.02 -9.73
C PHE A 372 14.37 20.46 -9.74
N ASN A 373 15.06 21.38 -9.05
CA ASN A 373 14.62 22.77 -8.87
C ASN A 373 13.24 22.87 -8.22
N TYR A 374 12.97 22.00 -7.24
CA TYR A 374 11.73 22.01 -6.45
C TYR A 374 11.89 22.75 -5.12
N THR A 375 10.83 23.44 -4.74
CA THR A 375 10.57 23.93 -3.39
C THR A 375 9.99 22.80 -2.52
N LEU A 376 9.98 23.01 -1.20
CA LEU A 376 9.48 22.00 -0.27
C LEU A 376 8.03 21.60 -0.59
N THR A 377 7.15 22.57 -0.82
CA THR A 377 5.72 22.34 -1.06
C THR A 377 5.42 21.64 -2.39
N GLU A 378 6.32 21.73 -3.38
CA GLU A 378 6.15 21.06 -4.68
C GLU A 378 6.39 19.55 -4.63
N HIS A 379 7.15 19.06 -3.64
CA HIS A 379 7.63 17.68 -3.63
C HIS A 379 7.44 16.98 -2.28
N ILE A 380 6.89 17.62 -1.24
CA ILE A 380 6.68 16.96 0.05
C ILE A 380 5.60 15.89 0.00
N TYR A 381 4.62 15.97 -0.89
CA TYR A 381 3.47 15.04 -0.97
C TYR A 381 3.54 14.09 -2.15
N ALA A 382 2.79 12.99 -2.09
CA ALA A 382 2.62 12.12 -3.25
C ALA A 382 1.79 12.84 -4.29
N THR A 383 2.35 13.03 -5.49
CA THR A 383 1.63 13.60 -6.63
C THR A 383 1.61 12.64 -7.80
N MET A 384 0.44 12.45 -8.39
CA MET A 384 0.25 11.62 -9.58
C MET A 384 -0.80 12.22 -10.51
N PRO A 385 -0.67 12.06 -11.84
CA PRO A 385 -1.70 12.49 -12.78
C PRO A 385 -3.07 11.93 -12.37
N ASN A 386 -4.08 12.81 -12.31
CA ASN A 386 -5.41 12.41 -11.87
C ASN A 386 -6.17 11.73 -13.03
N PRO A 387 -6.45 10.42 -12.96
CA PRO A 387 -7.20 9.75 -14.02
C PRO A 387 -8.68 10.16 -14.06
N PHE A 388 -9.17 10.83 -13.02
CA PHE A 388 -10.54 11.31 -12.86
C PHE A 388 -10.72 12.77 -13.27
N ALA A 389 -9.64 13.46 -13.66
CA ALA A 389 -9.71 14.84 -14.13
C ALA A 389 -10.63 14.95 -15.37
N LYS A 390 -11.52 15.93 -15.33
CA LYS A 390 -12.29 16.36 -16.50
C LYS A 390 -11.49 17.43 -17.26
N SER A 391 -11.72 17.58 -18.56
CA SER A 391 -10.92 18.40 -19.49
C SER A 391 -10.54 19.79 -18.94
N SER A 392 -9.31 20.25 -19.21
CA SER A 392 -8.75 21.55 -18.81
C SER A 392 -9.51 22.78 -19.32
N SER A 393 -10.47 22.58 -20.23
CA SER A 393 -11.31 23.64 -20.82
C SER A 393 -12.58 23.97 -20.00
N VAL A 394 -12.80 23.32 -18.85
CA VAL A 394 -13.95 23.58 -17.96
C VAL A 394 -13.43 24.03 -16.61
N THR A 395 -13.46 25.35 -16.37
CA THR A 395 -13.01 25.97 -15.12
C THR A 395 -14.20 26.23 -14.20
N ASN A 396 -14.60 25.24 -13.41
CA ASN A 396 -15.47 25.44 -12.24
C ASN A 396 -14.75 24.85 -11.02
N ASP A 397 -14.94 25.45 -9.84
CA ASP A 397 -14.30 25.03 -8.58
C ASP A 397 -14.68 23.60 -8.14
N ASP A 398 -15.72 22.99 -8.74
CA ASP A 398 -16.16 21.60 -8.49
C ASP A 398 -15.44 20.54 -9.34
N MET A 399 -14.33 20.88 -10.00
CA MET A 399 -13.61 19.97 -10.90
C MET A 399 -12.49 19.22 -10.19
N PRO A 400 -12.31 17.91 -10.45
CA PRO A 400 -11.19 17.16 -9.88
C PRO A 400 -9.85 17.80 -10.32
N PRO A 401 -8.87 17.92 -9.41
CA PRO A 401 -7.59 18.57 -9.71
C PRO A 401 -6.83 17.81 -10.80
N VAL A 402 -5.93 18.49 -11.52
CA VAL A 402 -5.12 17.86 -12.59
C VAL A 402 -4.26 16.71 -12.07
N ASN A 403 -3.78 16.85 -10.83
CA ASN A 403 -3.03 15.81 -10.12
C ASN A 403 -3.77 15.44 -8.83
N LEU A 404 -3.71 14.17 -8.46
CA LEU A 404 -4.04 13.74 -7.12
C LEU A 404 -2.84 14.05 -6.21
N THR A 405 -3.13 14.65 -5.05
CA THR A 405 -2.18 14.83 -3.97
C THR A 405 -2.64 13.96 -2.81
N LEU A 406 -1.87 12.91 -2.47
CA LEU A 406 -2.23 11.92 -1.46
C LEU A 406 -1.26 11.98 -0.27
N LEU A 407 -1.79 11.80 0.94
CA LEU A 407 -1.05 11.89 2.21
C LEU A 407 -1.19 10.58 3.00
N ASP A 408 -0.33 10.32 3.99
CA ASP A 408 -0.45 9.12 4.84
C ASP A 408 -1.75 9.22 5.67
N GLY A 409 -2.54 8.13 5.70
CA GLY A 409 -3.83 8.12 6.40
C GLY A 409 -3.74 8.35 7.91
N SER A 410 -2.57 8.14 8.52
CA SER A 410 -2.32 8.46 9.93
C SER A 410 -2.46 9.95 10.22
N GLU A 411 -2.24 10.79 9.21
CA GLU A 411 -2.36 12.25 9.32
C GLU A 411 -3.82 12.73 9.41
N ALA A 412 -4.77 11.91 8.93
CA ALA A 412 -6.21 12.13 9.07
C ALA A 412 -6.78 11.47 10.34
N GLY A 413 -5.92 10.87 11.16
CA GLY A 413 -6.34 10.01 12.27
C GLY A 413 -7.06 8.75 11.79
N GLN A 414 -6.72 8.25 10.60
CA GLN A 414 -7.23 7.02 9.99
C GLN A 414 -6.08 6.04 9.75
N SER A 415 -5.24 5.84 10.77
CA SER A 415 -4.09 4.93 10.69
C SER A 415 -4.51 3.49 10.43
N LEU A 416 -5.74 3.10 10.79
CA LEU A 416 -6.32 1.80 10.50
C LEU A 416 -7.00 1.83 9.12
N PRO A 417 -6.48 1.10 8.12
CA PRO A 417 -7.06 1.14 6.77
C PRO A 417 -8.34 0.31 6.64
N LEU A 418 -9.41 0.72 7.34
CA LEU A 418 -10.71 0.05 7.36
C LEU A 418 -11.63 0.47 6.22
N TRP A 419 -11.39 1.62 5.59
CA TRP A 419 -12.25 2.14 4.53
C TRP A 419 -12.46 1.12 3.40
N PRO A 420 -11.43 0.40 2.90
CA PRO A 420 -11.64 -0.67 1.93
C PRO A 420 -12.48 -1.83 2.45
N HIS A 421 -12.43 -2.16 3.73
CA HIS A 421 -13.11 -3.34 4.28
C HIS A 421 -14.59 -3.10 4.55
N ILE A 422 -15.02 -1.87 4.81
CA ILE A 422 -16.41 -1.56 5.21
C ILE A 422 -17.34 -1.27 4.02
N GLN A 423 -16.86 -1.45 2.80
CA GLN A 423 -17.63 -1.15 1.60
C GLN A 423 -18.73 -2.19 1.39
N PRO A 424 -20.01 -1.78 1.26
CA PRO A 424 -21.10 -2.73 1.04
C PRO A 424 -20.90 -3.60 -0.21
N ALA A 425 -20.21 -3.07 -1.22
CA ALA A 425 -19.87 -3.81 -2.45
C ALA A 425 -18.97 -5.04 -2.21
N ARG A 426 -18.25 -5.11 -1.08
CA ARG A 426 -17.38 -6.23 -0.70
C ARG A 426 -18.05 -7.21 0.27
N ASP A 427 -19.25 -6.89 0.76
CA ASP A 427 -20.04 -7.73 1.66
C ASP A 427 -19.22 -8.30 2.85
N PRO A 428 -18.65 -7.44 3.71
CA PRO A 428 -17.78 -7.88 4.81
C PRO A 428 -18.58 -8.47 5.99
N GLU A 429 -18.26 -9.68 6.44
CA GLU A 429 -18.88 -10.27 7.64
C GLU A 429 -17.98 -10.26 8.89
N PHE A 430 -16.66 -10.21 8.71
CA PHE A 430 -15.73 -10.13 9.84
C PHE A 430 -14.46 -9.37 9.48
N ILE A 431 -14.09 -8.39 10.31
CA ILE A 431 -12.89 -7.57 10.11
C ILE A 431 -12.04 -7.64 11.38
N ILE A 432 -10.76 -8.00 11.21
CA ILE A 432 -9.76 -7.94 12.27
C ILE A 432 -9.02 -6.61 12.14
N ALA A 433 -9.20 -5.71 13.11
CA ALA A 433 -8.43 -4.48 13.22
C ALA A 433 -7.21 -4.69 14.13
N TRP A 434 -6.00 -4.58 13.58
CA TRP A 434 -4.75 -4.60 14.35
C TRP A 434 -4.25 -3.17 14.51
N ASP A 435 -4.63 -2.56 15.63
CA ASP A 435 -4.22 -1.20 15.99
C ASP A 435 -2.93 -1.24 16.81
N ALA A 436 -1.83 -0.91 16.15
CA ALA A 436 -0.52 -0.72 16.75
C ALA A 436 -0.11 0.76 16.73
N ASP A 437 -1.09 1.66 16.61
CA ASP A 437 -0.90 3.10 16.76
C ASP A 437 -0.85 3.46 18.26
N GLY A 438 0.01 4.41 18.61
CA GLY A 438 0.30 4.84 19.98
C GLY A 438 -0.14 6.28 20.27
N ASP A 439 -1.46 6.48 20.30
CA ASP A 439 -2.09 7.80 20.16
C ASP A 439 -2.07 8.68 21.43
N ALA A 440 -1.92 8.09 22.62
CA ALA A 440 -2.08 8.81 23.88
C ALA A 440 -0.81 8.85 24.74
N LEU A 441 -0.31 10.06 25.02
CA LEU A 441 0.73 10.31 26.02
C LEU A 441 0.24 10.04 27.45
N PRO A 442 1.13 9.67 28.39
CA PRO A 442 2.58 9.48 28.22
C PRO A 442 2.96 8.05 27.78
N TYR A 443 2.00 7.13 27.69
CA TYR A 443 2.28 5.70 27.52
C TYR A 443 2.13 5.20 26.08
N SER A 444 1.78 6.09 25.15
CA SER A 444 1.49 5.77 23.74
C SER A 444 0.47 4.62 23.61
N TRP A 445 -0.62 4.71 24.38
CA TRP A 445 -1.75 3.78 24.28
C TRP A 445 -2.64 4.16 23.11
N SER A 446 -3.17 3.18 22.38
CA SER A 446 -4.23 3.42 21.40
C SER A 446 -5.46 3.95 22.14
N ASN A 447 -5.99 5.09 21.70
CA ASN A 447 -7.13 5.74 22.36
C ASN A 447 -8.45 5.54 21.60
N GLY A 448 -8.43 4.78 20.50
CA GLY A 448 -9.59 4.48 19.66
C GLY A 448 -9.88 5.51 18.57
N THR A 449 -9.09 6.59 18.45
CA THR A 449 -9.27 7.63 17.42
C THR A 449 -9.25 7.02 16.02
N ASN A 450 -8.27 6.16 15.73
CA ASN A 450 -8.12 5.52 14.43
C ASN A 450 -9.31 4.62 14.07
N LEU A 451 -9.87 3.90 15.05
CA LEU A 451 -11.05 3.08 14.86
C LEU A 451 -12.32 3.91 14.67
N TYR A 452 -12.44 5.05 15.37
CA TYR A 452 -13.62 5.92 15.31
C TYR A 452 -13.67 6.73 14.00
N ASN A 453 -12.52 7.21 13.53
CA ASN A 453 -12.43 8.04 12.34
C ASN A 453 -12.44 7.25 11.03
N SER A 454 -12.07 5.97 11.05
CA SER A 454 -12.05 5.08 9.88
C SER A 454 -13.40 4.42 9.67
#